data_AF-A0A1A9APH7-F1
#
_entry.id   AF-A0A1A9APH7-F1
#
_cell.length_a   1.000
_cell.length_b   1.000
_cell.length_c   1.000
_cell.angle_alpha   90.00
_cell.angle_beta   90.00
_cell.angle_gamma   90.00
#
_symmetry.space_group_name_H-M   'P 1'
#
loop_
_entity.id
_entity.type
_entity.pdbx_description
1 polymer ?
#
loop_
_entity_poly.entity_id
_entity_poly.type
_entity_poly.pdbx_seq_one_letter_code
_entity_poly.pdbx_strand_id
1 'polypeptide(L)'
;MPLEIQTIYNAAYSNCIYKDKLDSYKNNGELKNNDICSEFTNSNLITQDDPQKICKAVILFLSHLKEHKVVTYGDTAYGDTTYRDNGCKYLFYWLYNHVPKNVQTIENVLNMYKDLYRIYTQHHENLNTFDKYINEMNEHTSDKLVRLTDL
;
A
#
# COMPACT_ATOMS: atom_id res chain seq x y z
N MET A 1 21.54 -4.02 22.08
CA MET A 1 20.55 -4.77 21.29
C MET A 1 21.23 -5.17 19.98
N PRO A 2 21.21 -6.44 19.57
CA PRO A 2 21.75 -6.86 18.27
C PRO A 2 21.08 -6.09 17.12
N LEU A 3 21.85 -5.79 16.07
CA LEU A 3 21.39 -5.07 14.88
C LEU A 3 20.15 -5.72 14.24
N GLU A 4 20.09 -7.04 14.24
CA GLU A 4 18.94 -7.82 13.75
C GLU A 4 17.67 -7.54 14.57
N ILE A 5 17.76 -7.54 15.90
CA ILE A 5 16.63 -7.26 16.79
C ILE A 5 16.14 -5.81 16.62
N GLN A 6 17.06 -4.86 16.47
CA GLN A 6 16.70 -3.46 16.22
C GLN A 6 16.01 -3.28 14.86
N THR A 7 16.45 -4.02 13.84
CA THR A 7 15.85 -3.98 12.49
C THR A 7 14.44 -4.56 12.48
N ILE A 8 14.24 -5.69 13.16
CA ILE A 8 12.91 -6.31 13.33
C ILE A 8 11.97 -5.38 14.10
N TYR A 9 12.43 -4.78 15.20
CA TYR A 9 11.64 -3.85 15.99
C TYR A 9 11.22 -2.62 15.17
N ASN A 10 12.15 -2.05 14.40
CA ASN A 10 11.85 -0.92 13.52
C ASN A 10 10.84 -1.29 12.43
N ALA A 11 10.95 -2.48 11.83
CA ALA A 11 9.99 -2.97 10.83
C ALA A 11 8.60 -3.19 11.43
N ALA A 12 8.51 -3.84 12.60
CA ALA A 12 7.25 -4.05 13.31
C ALA A 12 6.60 -2.72 13.71
N TYR A 13 7.38 -1.77 14.21
CA TYR A 13 6.89 -0.43 14.55
C TYR A 13 6.37 0.32 13.32
N SER A 14 7.10 0.29 12.20
CA SER A 14 6.62 0.86 10.94
C SER A 14 5.34 0.20 10.45
N ASN A 15 5.21 -1.13 10.57
CA ASN A 15 3.99 -1.84 10.21
C ASN A 15 2.77 -1.39 11.05
N CYS A 16 2.95 -1.14 12.34
CA CYS A 16 1.89 -0.55 13.18
C CYS A 16 1.45 0.82 12.64
N ILE A 17 2.40 1.69 12.28
CA ILE A 17 2.09 3.01 11.72
C ILE A 17 1.31 2.88 10.40
N TYR A 18 1.76 2.01 9.50
CA TYR A 18 1.08 1.82 8.22
C TYR A 18 -0.33 1.26 8.40
N LYS A 19 -0.49 0.28 9.30
CA LYS A 19 -1.80 -0.27 9.67
C LYS A 19 -2.74 0.82 10.17
N ASP A 20 -2.30 1.60 11.14
CA ASP A 20 -3.12 2.65 11.76
C ASP A 20 -3.54 3.69 10.72
N LYS A 21 -2.66 4.04 9.78
CA LYS A 21 -2.98 4.94 8.67
C LYS A 21 -4.01 4.34 7.74
N LEU A 22 -3.78 3.12 7.24
CA LEU A 22 -4.71 2.45 6.32
C LEU A 22 -6.09 2.25 6.95
N ASP A 23 -6.15 1.79 8.20
CA ASP A 23 -7.41 1.58 8.92
C ASP A 23 -8.11 2.91 9.21
N SER A 24 -7.37 3.95 9.57
CA SER A 24 -7.92 5.30 9.72
C SER A 24 -8.49 5.82 8.40
N TYR A 25 -7.80 5.61 7.27
CA TYR A 25 -8.29 6.06 5.97
C TYR A 25 -9.47 5.23 5.47
N LYS A 26 -9.51 3.93 5.76
CA LYS A 26 -10.66 3.06 5.44
C LYS A 26 -11.93 3.49 6.18
N ASN A 27 -11.80 3.88 7.45
CA ASN A 27 -12.94 4.21 8.30
C ASN A 27 -13.38 5.67 8.19
N ASN A 28 -12.42 6.60 8.13
CA ASN A 28 -12.66 8.04 8.26
C ASN A 28 -12.04 8.87 7.12
N GLY A 29 -11.43 8.22 6.12
CA GLY A 29 -10.76 8.91 5.04
C GLY A 29 -11.75 9.55 4.07
N GLU A 30 -11.58 10.85 3.85
CA GLU A 30 -12.32 11.60 2.83
C GLU A 30 -11.39 11.98 1.68
N LEU A 31 -11.80 11.66 0.45
CA LEU A 31 -11.14 12.14 -0.75
C LEU A 31 -11.79 13.45 -1.19
N LYS A 32 -10.97 14.44 -1.58
CA LYS A 32 -11.46 15.67 -2.22
C LYS A 32 -12.23 15.39 -3.51
N ASN A 33 -11.86 14.31 -4.21
CA ASN A 33 -12.58 13.81 -5.38
C ASN A 33 -13.05 12.38 -5.10
N ASN A 34 -14.33 12.24 -4.75
CA ASN A 34 -14.93 10.95 -4.42
C ASN A 34 -15.08 10.03 -5.64
N ASP A 35 -14.98 10.56 -6.86
CA ASP A 35 -15.17 9.79 -8.09
C ASP A 35 -13.91 9.01 -8.51
N ILE A 36 -12.74 9.29 -7.90
CA ILE A 36 -11.48 8.57 -8.17
C ILE A 36 -11.65 7.05 -8.03
N CYS A 37 -12.46 6.61 -7.08
CA CYS A 37 -12.67 5.20 -6.81
C CYS A 37 -13.89 4.61 -7.53
N SER A 38 -14.64 5.42 -8.28
CA SER A 38 -15.88 4.97 -8.95
C SER A 38 -15.65 3.82 -9.93
N GLU A 39 -14.49 3.78 -10.58
CA GLU A 39 -14.08 2.72 -11.52
C GLU A 39 -13.52 1.47 -10.82
N PHE A 40 -13.27 1.54 -9.50
CA PHE A 40 -12.75 0.39 -8.76
C PHE A 40 -13.87 -0.59 -8.43
N THR A 41 -13.96 -1.63 -9.24
CA THR A 41 -14.76 -2.82 -8.97
C THR A 41 -13.83 -4.00 -8.78
N ASN A 42 -13.87 -4.65 -7.61
CA ASN A 42 -13.09 -5.86 -7.37
C ASN A 42 -13.96 -6.95 -6.73
N SER A 43 -14.23 -8.02 -7.48
CA SER A 43 -15.04 -9.15 -7.04
C SER A 43 -14.33 -10.07 -6.05
N ASN A 44 -13.02 -9.88 -5.85
CA ASN A 44 -12.19 -10.69 -4.97
C ASN A 44 -12.06 -10.08 -3.57
N LEU A 45 -12.75 -8.99 -3.24
CA LEU A 45 -12.78 -8.44 -1.88
C LEU A 45 -13.70 -9.25 -0.95
N ILE A 46 -13.42 -9.21 0.35
CA ILE A 46 -14.33 -9.77 1.35
C ILE A 46 -15.66 -9.04 1.26
N THR A 47 -16.76 -9.80 1.27
CA THR A 47 -18.12 -9.28 1.09
C THR A 47 -18.54 -8.23 2.12
N GLN A 48 -17.83 -8.15 3.25
CA GLN A 48 -18.02 -7.14 4.30
C GLN A 48 -17.26 -5.84 4.04
N ASP A 49 -16.26 -5.87 3.16
CA ASP A 49 -15.50 -4.68 2.80
C ASP A 49 -16.18 -3.95 1.65
N ASP A 50 -16.38 -2.66 1.84
CA ASP A 50 -16.82 -1.76 0.78
C ASP A 50 -15.62 -1.48 -0.16
N PRO A 51 -15.66 -1.92 -1.44
CA PRO A 51 -14.57 -1.69 -2.38
C PRO A 51 -14.18 -0.22 -2.50
N GLN A 52 -15.16 0.69 -2.34
CA GLN A 52 -14.92 2.12 -2.38
C GLN A 52 -14.10 2.58 -1.19
N LYS A 53 -14.37 2.06 0.02
CA LYS A 53 -13.56 2.38 1.21
C LYS A 53 -12.14 1.85 1.10
N ILE A 54 -11.97 0.65 0.54
CA ILE A 54 -10.65 0.08 0.28
C ILE A 54 -9.88 0.95 -0.71
N CYS A 55 -10.48 1.28 -1.85
CA CYS A 55 -9.85 2.17 -2.81
C CYS A 55 -9.48 3.52 -2.17
N LYS A 56 -10.41 4.18 -1.47
CA LYS A 56 -10.14 5.46 -0.80
C LYS A 56 -8.98 5.37 0.18
N ALA A 57 -8.93 4.32 0.99
CA ALA A 57 -7.85 4.07 1.92
C ALA A 57 -6.49 3.98 1.21
N VAL A 58 -6.43 3.22 0.12
CA VAL A 58 -5.22 3.05 -0.67
C VAL A 58 -4.78 4.35 -1.33
N ILE A 59 -5.69 5.09 -1.96
CA ILE A 59 -5.36 6.38 -2.58
C ILE A 59 -4.79 7.37 -1.56
N LEU A 60 -5.43 7.51 -0.40
CA LEU A 60 -4.95 8.37 0.69
C LEU A 60 -3.59 7.91 1.21
N PHE A 61 -3.39 6.60 1.35
CA PHE A 61 -2.14 6.04 1.80
C PHE A 61 -0.99 6.25 0.79
N LEU A 62 -1.24 6.09 -0.50
CA LEU A 62 -0.24 6.34 -1.54
C LEU A 62 0.14 7.83 -1.59
N SER A 63 -0.83 8.74 -1.45
CA SER A 63 -0.54 10.17 -1.30
C SER A 63 0.29 10.45 -0.04
N HIS A 64 -0.04 9.81 1.08
CA HIS A 64 0.77 9.90 2.29
C HIS A 64 2.22 9.46 2.04
N LEU A 65 2.44 8.29 1.44
CA LEU A 65 3.79 7.79 1.15
C LEU A 65 4.56 8.72 0.21
N LYS A 66 3.87 9.31 -0.77
CA LYS A 66 4.44 10.28 -1.70
C LYS A 66 4.87 11.56 -0.97
N GLU A 67 4.06 12.08 -0.07
CA GLU A 67 4.32 13.32 0.68
C GLU A 67 5.27 13.13 1.88
N HIS A 68 5.37 11.91 2.41
CA HIS A 68 6.16 11.63 3.61
C HIS A 68 7.66 11.90 3.38
N LYS A 69 8.21 12.78 4.24
CA LYS A 69 9.64 13.14 4.32
C LYS A 69 10.26 13.44 2.96
N VAL A 70 9.60 14.26 2.14
CA VAL A 70 10.30 15.02 1.13
C VAL A 70 11.07 16.14 1.85
N VAL A 71 12.36 15.93 2.12
CA VAL A 71 13.26 16.95 2.67
C VAL A 71 13.94 17.63 1.50
N THR A 72 13.76 18.94 1.36
CA THR A 72 14.46 19.72 0.34
C THR A 72 15.78 20.24 0.89
N TYR A 73 16.88 20.00 0.17
CA TYR A 73 18.17 20.62 0.43
C TYR A 73 18.63 21.34 -0.84
N GLY A 74 18.53 22.67 -0.85
CA GLY A 74 18.57 23.45 -2.10
C GLY A 74 17.40 23.08 -3.03
N ASP A 75 17.68 22.88 -4.32
CA ASP A 75 16.69 22.49 -5.33
C ASP A 75 16.42 20.97 -5.38
N THR A 76 17.03 20.20 -4.46
CA THR A 76 16.95 18.72 -4.49
C THR A 76 16.03 18.21 -3.38
N ALA A 77 15.00 17.46 -3.79
CA ALA A 77 14.08 16.76 -2.90
C ALA A 77 14.62 15.34 -2.58
N TYR A 78 14.97 15.08 -1.33
CA TYR A 78 15.32 13.76 -0.81
C TYR A 78 14.08 13.13 -0.16
N GLY A 79 13.56 12.06 -0.74
CA GLY A 79 12.50 11.26 -0.14
C GLY A 79 13.06 10.13 0.73
N ASP A 80 12.36 9.79 1.82
CA ASP A 80 12.63 8.58 2.60
C ASP A 80 12.21 7.34 1.79
N THR A 81 13.11 6.86 0.95
CA THR A 81 12.87 5.68 0.10
C THR A 81 12.53 4.46 0.94
N THR A 82 13.22 4.23 2.06
CA THR A 82 12.96 3.08 2.93
C THR A 82 11.53 3.08 3.48
N TYR A 83 11.02 4.24 3.91
CA TYR A 83 9.64 4.36 4.35
C TYR A 83 8.63 4.09 3.22
N ARG A 84 8.92 4.52 1.99
CA ARG A 84 8.06 4.25 0.83
C ARG A 84 8.09 2.77 0.44
N ASP A 85 9.27 2.17 0.38
CA ASP A 85 9.48 0.75 0.07
C ASP A 85 8.69 -0.13 1.04
N ASN A 86 8.86 0.12 2.35
CA ASN A 86 8.19 -0.64 3.40
C ASN A 86 6.68 -0.38 3.42
N GLY A 87 6.25 0.85 3.15
CA GLY A 87 4.84 1.20 3.01
C GLY A 87 4.15 0.46 1.86
N CYS A 88 4.78 0.38 0.68
CA CYS A 88 4.24 -0.34 -0.48
C CYS A 88 4.13 -1.84 -0.21
N LYS A 89 5.16 -2.42 0.40
CA LYS A 89 5.18 -3.82 0.86
C LYS A 89 4.06 -4.11 1.86
N TYR A 90 3.89 -3.24 2.86
CA TYR A 90 2.85 -3.38 3.85
C TYR A 90 1.44 -3.21 3.23
N LEU A 91 1.27 -2.31 2.27
CA LEU A 91 0.02 -2.14 1.54
C LEU A 91 -0.41 -3.44 0.84
N PHE A 92 0.52 -4.15 0.20
CA PHE A 92 0.22 -5.46 -0.39
C PHE A 92 -0.27 -6.44 0.68
N TYR A 93 0.42 -6.54 1.81
CA TYR A 93 0.01 -7.38 2.93
C TYR A 93 -1.36 -7.00 3.52
N TRP A 94 -1.62 -5.70 3.66
CA TRP A 94 -2.90 -5.20 4.14
C TRP A 94 -4.02 -5.59 3.17
N LEU A 95 -3.82 -5.43 1.87
CA LEU A 95 -4.76 -5.87 0.83
C LEU A 95 -4.95 -7.40 0.83
N TYR A 96 -3.90 -8.18 1.07
CA TYR A 96 -3.98 -9.63 1.21
C TYR A 96 -5.00 -10.01 2.29
N ASN A 97 -5.00 -9.32 3.43
CA ASN A 97 -5.94 -9.54 4.53
C ASN A 97 -7.40 -9.10 4.25
N HIS A 98 -7.64 -8.42 3.12
CA HIS A 98 -8.97 -7.97 2.68
C HIS A 98 -9.55 -8.84 1.54
N VAL A 99 -8.88 -9.95 1.18
CA VAL A 99 -9.35 -10.93 0.19
C VAL A 99 -9.83 -12.20 0.90
N PRO A 100 -11.01 -12.78 0.54
CA PRO A 100 -11.53 -14.00 1.15
C PRO A 100 -10.58 -15.17 0.98
N LYS A 101 -10.39 -15.98 2.03
CA LYS A 101 -9.47 -17.14 2.04
C LYS A 101 -9.64 -18.10 0.84
N ASN A 102 -10.85 -18.27 0.33
CA ASN A 102 -11.12 -19.17 -0.81
C ASN A 102 -10.66 -18.61 -2.17
N VAL A 103 -10.39 -17.31 -2.28
CA VAL A 103 -9.85 -16.65 -3.49
C VAL A 103 -8.57 -15.86 -3.19
N GLN A 104 -7.99 -16.03 -2.00
CA GLN A 104 -6.79 -15.33 -1.50
C GLN A 104 -5.50 -15.90 -2.12
N THR A 105 -5.45 -15.90 -3.45
CA THR A 105 -4.22 -16.18 -4.20
C THR A 105 -3.37 -14.93 -4.26
N ILE A 106 -2.05 -15.12 -4.29
CA ILE A 106 -1.11 -14.01 -4.48
C ILE A 106 -1.39 -13.26 -5.79
N GLU A 107 -1.74 -13.98 -6.85
CA GLU A 107 -2.12 -13.42 -8.14
C GLU A 107 -3.32 -12.47 -8.02
N ASN A 108 -4.39 -12.88 -7.34
CA ASN A 108 -5.59 -12.05 -7.17
C ASN A 108 -5.30 -10.77 -6.40
N VAL A 109 -4.50 -10.86 -5.34
CA VAL A 109 -4.07 -9.70 -4.54
C VAL A 109 -3.15 -8.79 -5.36
N LEU A 110 -2.25 -9.35 -6.16
CA LEU A 110 -1.36 -8.58 -7.02
C LEU A 110 -2.10 -7.84 -8.13
N ASN A 111 -3.11 -8.47 -8.73
CA ASN A 111 -3.99 -7.83 -9.72
C ASN A 111 -4.75 -6.65 -9.09
N MET A 112 -5.34 -6.86 -7.90
CA MET A 112 -5.99 -5.79 -7.15
C MET A 112 -5.04 -4.64 -6.80
N TYR A 113 -3.84 -4.97 -6.32
CA TYR A 113 -2.80 -3.99 -6.02
C TYR A 113 -2.48 -3.16 -7.26
N LYS A 114 -2.19 -3.80 -8.40
CA LYS A 114 -1.88 -3.12 -9.67
C LYS A 114 -3.01 -2.22 -10.17
N ASP A 115 -4.26 -2.66 -10.07
CA ASP A 115 -5.42 -1.85 -10.46
C ASP A 115 -5.55 -0.59 -9.59
N LEU A 116 -5.35 -0.70 -8.27
CA LEU A 116 -5.39 0.44 -7.35
C LEU A 116 -4.27 1.45 -7.63
N TYR A 117 -3.07 0.95 -7.98
CA TYR A 117 -1.98 1.83 -8.42
C TYR A 117 -2.29 2.51 -9.75
N ARG A 118 -2.89 1.80 -10.71
CA ARG A 118 -3.33 2.40 -11.98
C ARG A 118 -4.31 3.55 -11.73
N ILE A 119 -5.30 3.35 -10.86
CA ILE A 119 -6.25 4.40 -10.47
C ILE A 119 -5.50 5.58 -9.85
N TYR A 120 -4.57 5.31 -8.92
CA TYR A 120 -3.76 6.36 -8.31
C TYR A 120 -3.01 7.20 -9.35
N THR A 121 -2.32 6.57 -10.30
CA THR A 121 -1.49 7.26 -11.30
C THR A 121 -2.31 7.97 -12.39
N GLN A 122 -3.51 7.50 -12.71
CA GLN A 122 -4.42 8.21 -13.63
C GLN A 122 -4.90 9.55 -13.04
N HIS A 123 -5.07 9.62 -11.73
CA HIS A 123 -5.63 10.79 -11.05
C HIS A 123 -4.60 11.70 -10.38
N HIS A 124 -3.33 11.30 -10.33
CA HIS A 124 -2.24 12.10 -9.79
C HIS A 124 -1.17 12.27 -10.86
N GLU A 125 -0.75 13.52 -11.13
CA GLU A 125 0.23 13.82 -12.17
C GLU A 125 1.42 12.85 -12.15
N ASN A 126 1.60 12.23 -13.31
CA ASN A 126 2.52 11.18 -13.68
C ASN A 126 3.84 11.27 -12.92
N LEU A 127 3.95 10.49 -11.85
CA LEU A 127 5.18 10.34 -11.11
C LEU A 127 5.39 8.85 -10.93
N ASN A 128 6.34 8.34 -11.71
CA ASN A 128 6.96 7.01 -11.68
C ASN A 128 7.54 6.63 -10.29
N THR A 129 7.20 7.38 -9.24
CA THR A 129 7.62 7.22 -7.85
C THR A 129 7.35 5.82 -7.35
N PHE A 130 6.28 5.16 -7.83
CA PHE A 130 5.95 3.81 -7.39
C PHE A 130 6.13 2.71 -8.45
N ASP A 131 6.43 3.06 -9.71
CA ASP A 131 6.56 2.09 -10.80
C ASP A 131 7.61 1.03 -10.51
N LYS A 132 8.74 1.43 -9.93
CA LYS A 132 9.79 0.51 -9.50
C LYS A 132 9.22 -0.58 -8.57
N TYR A 133 8.40 -0.21 -7.59
CA TYR A 133 7.85 -1.15 -6.62
C TYR A 133 6.79 -2.06 -7.24
N ILE A 134 5.90 -1.52 -8.08
CA ILE A 134 4.91 -2.31 -8.80
C ILE A 134 5.58 -3.34 -9.70
N ASN A 135 6.66 -2.94 -10.39
CA ASN A 135 7.39 -3.80 -11.31
C ASN A 135 8.24 -4.86 -10.60
N GLU A 136 8.74 -4.58 -9.39
CA GLU A 136 9.50 -5.54 -8.57
C GLU A 136 8.59 -6.56 -7.87
N MET A 137 7.32 -6.23 -7.63
CA MET A 137 6.36 -7.17 -7.06
C MET A 137 5.80 -8.13 -8.11
N ASN A 138 6.21 -9.40 -7.97
CA ASN A 138 5.66 -10.54 -8.67
C ASN A 138 5.16 -11.58 -7.66
N GLU A 139 4.56 -12.68 -8.15
CA GLU A 139 3.99 -13.72 -7.28
C GLU A 139 5.02 -14.29 -6.30
N HIS A 140 6.24 -14.58 -6.75
CA HIS A 140 7.28 -15.14 -5.90
C HIS A 140 7.70 -14.18 -4.78
N THR A 141 7.96 -12.91 -5.11
CA THR A 141 8.32 -11.89 -4.11
C THR A 141 7.17 -11.67 -3.11
N SER A 142 5.94 -11.71 -3.60
CA SER A 142 4.74 -11.46 -2.80
C SER A 142 4.40 -12.64 -1.88
N ASP A 143 4.54 -13.89 -2.33
CA ASP A 143 4.40 -15.09 -1.47
C ASP A 143 5.40 -15.05 -0.31
N LYS A 144 6.66 -14.73 -0.61
CA LYS A 144 7.69 -14.59 0.43
C LYS A 144 7.35 -13.49 1.44
N LEU A 145 6.81 -12.37 0.97
CA LEU A 145 6.42 -11.25 1.83
C LEU A 145 5.30 -11.65 2.80
N VAL A 146 4.23 -12.27 2.31
CA VAL A 146 3.11 -12.71 3.15
C VAL A 146 3.59 -13.67 4.23
N ARG A 147 4.35 -14.69 3.85
CA ARG A 147 4.91 -15.67 4.80
C ARG A 147 5.79 -15.04 5.88
N LEU A 148 6.56 -14.01 5.55
CA LEU A 148 7.43 -13.32 6.50
C LEU A 148 6.66 -12.38 7.43
N THR A 149 5.50 -11.90 7.01
CA THR A 149 4.69 -10.94 7.78
C THR A 149 3.68 -11.66 8.70
N ASP A 150 3.31 -12.89 8.36
CA ASP A 150 2.47 -13.76 9.21
C ASP A 150 3.26 -14.56 10.27
N LEU A 151 4.58 -14.40 10.36
CA LEU A 151 5.45 -14.95 11.41
C LEU A 151 5.40 -14.10 12.69
#